data_AF-A0A1Y1Q1W4-F1
#
_entry.id   AF-A0A1Y1Q1W4-F1
#
_cell.length_a   1.000
_cell.length_b   1.000
_cell.length_c   1.000
_cell.angle_alpha   90.00
_cell.angle_beta   90.00
_cell.angle_gamma   90.00
#
_symmetry.space_group_name_H-M   'P 1'
#
loop_
_entity.id
_entity.type
_entity.pdbx_description
1 polymer ?
#
loop_
_entity_poly.entity_id
_entity_poly.type
_entity_poly.pdbx_seq_one_letter_code
_entity_poly.pdbx_strand_id
1 'polypeptide(L)'
;MVGNQNPLPYTGFYTYYHRKNRHQKSPSLSIFQTLTFLKQHTGQEETQLVGQALLLGLQLLYRQTVEQAFIEETLPRNEAINLLGAERVADLEYAKQALWRYSPSLGVT
;
A
#
# COMPACT_ATOMS: atom_id res chain seq x y z
N MET A 1 -1.03 -46.18 -13.46
CA MET A 1 -2.01 -45.38 -12.70
C MET A 1 -1.54 -45.31 -11.26
N VAL A 2 -1.82 -44.18 -10.59
CA VAL A 2 -1.40 -43.77 -9.23
C VAL A 2 -0.01 -43.12 -9.17
N GLY A 3 0.02 -41.83 -9.47
CA GLY A 3 1.03 -40.89 -8.97
C GLY A 3 0.31 -39.89 -8.09
N ASN A 4 0.26 -40.16 -6.79
CA ASN A 4 -0.31 -39.26 -5.78
C ASN A 4 0.72 -38.15 -5.50
N GLN A 5 0.48 -36.94 -6.02
CA GLN A 5 1.27 -35.76 -5.68
C GLN A 5 0.36 -34.72 -5.07
N ASN A 6 0.59 -34.52 -3.77
CA ASN A 6 -0.01 -33.54 -2.89
C ASN A 6 -0.02 -32.14 -3.53
N PRO A 7 -1.14 -31.39 -3.50
CA PRO A 7 -1.07 -29.97 -3.78
C PRO A 7 -0.38 -29.25 -2.60
N LEU A 8 0.67 -28.51 -2.92
CA LEU A 8 1.41 -27.65 -1.99
C LEU A 8 0.47 -26.65 -1.30
N PRO A 9 0.66 -26.34 0.00
CA PRO A 9 -0.11 -25.29 0.65
C PRO A 9 0.29 -23.93 0.07
N TYR A 10 -0.69 -23.21 -0.45
CA TYR A 10 -0.58 -21.82 -0.89
C TYR A 10 -0.29 -20.92 0.33
N THR A 11 0.99 -20.72 0.65
CA THR A 11 1.44 -19.73 1.63
C THR A 11 1.52 -18.34 1.00
N GLY A 12 0.35 -17.82 0.62
CA GLY A 12 0.18 -16.41 0.33
C GLY A 12 0.10 -15.64 1.66
N PHE A 13 1.21 -15.06 2.09
CA PHE A 13 1.26 -14.14 3.23
C PHE A 13 0.54 -12.82 2.88
N TYR A 14 -0.78 -12.81 2.85
CA TYR A 14 -1.56 -11.57 2.91
C TYR A 14 -1.65 -11.14 4.37
N THR A 15 -0.67 -10.38 4.84
CA THR A 15 -0.84 -9.62 6.08
C THR A 15 -1.80 -8.48 5.81
N TYR A 16 -3.09 -8.75 5.99
CA TYR A 16 -4.14 -7.74 6.15
C TYR A 16 -3.78 -6.87 7.37
N TYR A 17 -3.51 -5.59 7.15
CA TYR A 17 -3.35 -4.61 8.22
C TYR A 17 -4.69 -4.34 8.93
N HIS A 18 -5.06 -5.20 9.87
CA HIS A 18 -6.00 -4.84 10.93
C HIS A 18 -5.22 -4.20 12.08
N ARG A 19 -4.88 -2.92 11.95
CA ARG A 19 -4.33 -2.15 13.09
C ARG A 19 -5.48 -1.66 13.96
N LYS A 20 -5.82 -2.47 14.98
CA LYS A 20 -6.53 -1.96 16.17
C LYS A 20 -5.67 -0.84 16.77
N ASN A 21 -6.18 0.39 16.74
CA ASN A 21 -5.60 1.56 17.39
C ASN A 21 -5.56 1.34 18.91
N ARG A 22 -4.49 0.73 19.41
CA ARG A 22 -3.96 1.10 20.74
C ARG A 22 -3.01 2.26 20.51
N HIS A 23 -3.23 3.34 21.24
CA HIS A 23 -2.38 4.54 21.25
C HIS A 23 -0.97 4.24 21.80
N GLN A 24 -0.20 3.41 21.11
CA GLN A 24 1.25 3.48 21.19
C GLN A 24 1.68 4.59 20.24
N LYS A 25 1.69 5.81 20.77
CA LYS A 25 2.34 6.95 20.15
C LYS A 25 3.83 6.62 20.16
N SER A 26 4.32 6.00 19.09
CA SER A 26 5.76 5.86 18.88
C SER A 26 6.37 7.24 19.06
N PRO A 27 7.47 7.39 19.82
CA PRO A 27 8.11 8.68 19.94
C PRO A 27 8.40 9.20 18.52
N SER A 28 7.90 10.40 18.21
CA SER A 28 8.18 11.03 16.93
C SER A 28 9.66 11.36 16.90
N LEU A 29 10.46 10.46 16.30
CA LEU A 29 11.88 10.66 16.10
C LEU A 29 12.07 11.91 15.24
N SER A 30 13.02 12.76 15.63
CA SER A 30 13.36 13.89 14.78
C SER A 30 13.99 13.37 13.47
N ILE A 31 13.86 14.15 12.40
CA ILE A 31 14.51 13.84 11.11
C ILE A 31 16.02 13.66 11.33
N PHE A 32 16.63 14.50 12.18
CA PHE A 32 18.06 14.42 12.49
C PHE A 32 18.44 13.12 13.21
N GLN A 33 17.65 12.67 14.19
CA GLN A 33 17.88 11.39 14.88
C GLN A 33 17.74 10.21 13.92
N THR A 34 16.77 10.27 13.02
CA THR A 34 16.54 9.25 12.00
C THR A 34 17.70 9.18 11.01
N LEU A 35 18.16 10.33 10.50
CA LEU A 35 19.31 10.39 9.59
C LEU A 35 20.61 9.93 10.26
N THR A 36 20.85 10.35 11.51
CA THR A 36 22.02 9.91 12.28
C THR A 36 22.03 8.40 12.44
N PHE A 37 20.90 7.81 12.82
CA PHE A 37 20.76 6.36 12.95
C PHE A 37 21.02 5.65 11.61
N LEU A 38 20.40 6.12 10.53
CA LEU A 38 20.57 5.53 9.21
C LEU A 38 22.03 5.60 8.75
N LYS A 39 22.70 6.76 8.87
CA LYS A 39 24.12 6.92 8.55
C LYS A 39 25.00 5.96 9.33
N GLN A 40 24.78 5.83 10.63
CA GLN A 40 25.55 4.93 11.49
C GLN A 40 25.40 3.45 11.11
N HIS A 41 24.21 3.05 10.65
CA HIS A 41 23.91 1.64 10.36
C HIS A 41 24.10 1.24 8.89
N THR A 42 24.00 2.17 7.94
CA THR A 42 24.16 1.89 6.50
C THR A 42 25.52 2.33 5.96
N GLY A 43 26.23 3.22 6.66
CA GLY A 43 27.48 3.83 6.18
C GLY A 43 27.29 4.80 5.02
N GLN A 44 26.04 5.14 4.66
CA GLN A 44 25.75 6.06 3.56
C GLN A 44 25.81 7.51 4.02
N GLU A 45 26.18 8.40 3.09
CA GLU A 45 26.16 9.84 3.34
C GLU A 45 24.73 10.39 3.46
N GLU A 46 24.57 11.46 4.23
CA GLU A 46 23.25 12.06 4.52
C GLU A 46 22.54 12.50 3.25
N THR A 47 23.27 13.05 2.28
CA THR A 47 22.69 13.48 0.99
C THR A 47 22.12 12.30 0.19
N GLN A 48 22.77 11.13 0.24
CA GLN A 48 22.28 9.92 -0.41
C GLN A 48 21.03 9.40 0.29
N LEU A 49 21.04 9.36 1.63
CA LEU A 49 19.89 8.94 2.44
C LEU A 49 18.67 9.83 2.20
N VAL A 50 18.86 11.16 2.17
CA VAL A 50 17.80 12.11 1.88
C VAL A 50 17.28 11.94 0.46
N GLY A 51 18.15 11.78 -0.53
CA GLY A 51 17.75 11.53 -1.92
C GLY A 51 16.91 10.25 -2.07
N GLN A 52 17.31 9.17 -1.40
CA GLN A 52 16.55 7.92 -1.38
C GLN A 52 15.20 8.09 -0.69
N ALA A 53 15.17 8.73 0.47
CA ALA A 53 13.94 9.00 1.21
C ALA A 53 12.95 9.84 0.38
N LEU A 54 13.46 10.86 -0.33
CA LEU A 54 12.65 11.69 -1.21
C LEU A 54 12.07 10.88 -2.37
N LEU A 55 12.89 10.06 -3.03
CA LEU A 55 12.43 9.21 -4.14
C LEU A 55 11.32 8.24 -3.69
N LEU A 56 11.53 7.57 -2.56
CA LEU A 56 10.54 6.65 -1.98
C LEU A 56 9.25 7.40 -1.59
N GLY A 57 9.38 8.58 -0.99
CA GLY A 57 8.25 9.43 -0.64
C GLY A 57 7.45 9.87 -1.86
N LEU A 58 8.13 10.32 -2.92
CA LEU A 58 7.49 10.71 -4.18
C LEU A 58 6.80 9.53 -4.87
N GLN A 59 7.41 8.35 -4.89
CA GLN A 59 6.79 7.14 -5.44
C GLN A 59 5.52 6.76 -4.68
N LEU A 60 5.55 6.83 -3.35
CA LEU A 60 4.39 6.57 -2.51
C LEU A 60 3.28 7.59 -2.78
N LEU A 61 3.61 8.87 -2.77
CA LEU A 61 2.66 9.96 -3.02
C LEU A 61 2.04 9.84 -4.41
N TYR A 62 2.86 9.61 -5.43
CA TYR A 62 2.41 9.41 -6.80
C TYR A 62 1.40 8.26 -6.88
N ARG A 63 1.74 7.09 -6.31
CA ARG A 63 0.83 5.94 -6.30
C ARG A 63 -0.47 6.26 -5.60
N GLN A 64 -0.43 6.90 -4.43
CA GLN A 64 -1.64 7.29 -3.68
C GLN A 64 -2.53 8.23 -4.49
N THR A 65 -1.94 9.21 -5.18
CA THR A 65 -2.67 10.14 -6.04
C THR A 65 -3.33 9.43 -7.22
N VAL A 66 -2.63 8.51 -7.88
CA VAL A 66 -3.20 7.72 -9.00
C VAL A 66 -4.33 6.82 -8.51
N GLU A 67 -4.15 6.13 -7.37
CA GLU A 67 -5.20 5.32 -6.75
C GLU A 67 -6.43 6.15 -6.42
N GLN A 68 -6.26 7.34 -5.83
CA GLN A 68 -7.36 8.25 -5.51
C GLN A 68 -8.08 8.73 -6.77
N ALA A 69 -7.34 9.16 -7.80
CA ALA A 69 -7.91 9.60 -9.06
C ALA A 69 -8.73 8.50 -9.75
N PHE A 70 -8.27 7.24 -9.67
CA PHE A 70 -9.03 6.09 -10.17
C PHE A 70 -10.31 5.84 -9.35
N ILE A 71 -10.23 5.89 -8.01
CA ILE A 71 -11.39 5.71 -7.13
C ILE A 71 -12.47 6.77 -7.42
N GLU A 72 -12.03 8.02 -7.61
CA GLU A 72 -12.85 9.19 -7.93
C GLU A 72 -13.33 9.23 -9.39
N GLU A 73 -12.98 8.23 -10.21
CA GLU A 73 -13.35 8.12 -11.63
C GLU A 73 -12.84 9.27 -12.51
N THR A 74 -11.84 10.03 -12.03
CA THR A 74 -11.16 11.08 -12.82
C THR A 74 -10.04 10.52 -13.69
N LEU A 75 -9.57 9.30 -13.40
CA LEU A 75 -8.61 8.56 -14.20
C LEU A 75 -9.27 7.31 -14.82
N PRO A 76 -9.23 7.12 -16.15
CA PRO A 76 -9.87 5.99 -16.79
C PRO A 76 -9.11 4.68 -16.53
N ARG A 77 -9.84 3.57 -16.49
CA ARG A 77 -9.32 2.24 -16.09
C ARG A 77 -8.09 1.79 -16.88
N ASN A 78 -8.09 1.96 -18.19
CA ASN A 78 -6.97 1.62 -19.06
C ASN A 78 -5.70 2.39 -18.70
N GLU A 79 -5.83 3.67 -18.36
CA GLU A 79 -4.72 4.49 -17.90
C GLU A 79 -4.26 4.08 -16.50
N ALA A 80 -5.21 3.82 -15.59
CA ALA A 80 -4.90 3.30 -14.26
C ALA A 80 -4.15 1.96 -14.30
N ILE A 81 -4.47 1.07 -15.25
CA ILE A 81 -3.76 -0.21 -15.44
C ILE A 81 -2.31 0.03 -15.88
N ASN A 82 -2.07 1.02 -16.76
CA ASN A 82 -0.71 1.35 -17.19
C ASN A 82 0.13 1.91 -16.05
N LEU A 83 -0.48 2.63 -15.11
CA LEU A 83 0.22 3.30 -14.01
C LEU A 83 0.36 2.43 -12.75
N LEU A 84 -0.64 1.61 -12.42
CA LEU A 84 -0.71 0.82 -11.19
C LEU A 84 -0.56 -0.69 -11.41
N GLY A 85 -0.77 -1.15 -12.64
CA GLY A 85 -0.89 -2.57 -12.97
C GLY A 85 -2.31 -3.11 -12.83
N ALA A 86 -2.61 -4.16 -13.61
CA ALA A 86 -3.95 -4.74 -13.69
C ALA A 86 -4.44 -5.34 -12.37
N GLU A 87 -3.55 -5.99 -11.62
CA GLU A 87 -3.87 -6.60 -10.31
C GLU A 87 -4.33 -5.53 -9.31
N ARG A 88 -3.57 -4.43 -9.19
CA ARG A 88 -3.91 -3.36 -8.25
C ARG A 88 -5.23 -2.68 -8.60
N VAL A 89 -5.50 -2.48 -9.89
CA VAL A 89 -6.78 -1.93 -10.35
C VAL A 89 -7.94 -2.86 -9.98
N ALA A 90 -7.77 -4.17 -10.17
CA ALA A 90 -8.80 -5.15 -9.81
C ALA A 90 -9.09 -5.17 -8.29
N ASP A 91 -8.06 -5.08 -7.45
CA ASP A 91 -8.21 -4.97 -5.99
C ASP A 91 -9.04 -3.74 -5.58
N LEU A 92 -8.77 -2.59 -6.21
CA LEU A 92 -9.48 -1.34 -5.95
C LEU A 92 -10.94 -1.42 -6.40
N GLU A 93 -11.19 -2.00 -7.57
CA GLU A 93 -12.55 -2.26 -8.08
C GLU A 93 -13.33 -3.17 -7.13
N TYR A 94 -12.70 -4.24 -6.65
CA TYR A 94 -13.30 -5.13 -5.66
C TYR A 94 -13.61 -4.42 -4.34
N ALA A 95 -12.65 -3.65 -3.80
CA ALA A 95 -12.85 -2.89 -2.57
C ALA A 95 -13.99 -1.87 -2.69
N LYS A 96 -14.08 -1.15 -3.82
CA LYS A 96 -15.15 -0.19 -4.13
C LYS A 96 -16.51 -0.88 -4.18
N GLN A 97 -16.60 -2.03 -4.85
CA GLN A 97 -17.84 -2.82 -4.90
C GLN A 97 -18.24 -3.36 -3.53
N ALA A 98 -17.29 -3.81 -2.71
CA ALA A 98 -17.56 -4.31 -1.36
C ALA A 98 -18.16 -3.20 -0.47
N LEU A 99 -17.61 -1.98 -0.53
CA LEU A 99 -18.15 -0.83 0.19
C LEU A 99 -19.57 -0.49 -0.27
N TRP A 100 -19.81 -0.42 -1.58
CA TRP A 100 -21.14 -0.17 -2.11
C TRP A 100 -22.17 -1.26 -1.77
N ARG A 101 -21.76 -2.53 -1.71
CA ARG A 101 -22.62 -3.65 -1.30
C ARG A 101 -22.90 -3.72 0.20
N TYR A 102 -22.07 -3.09 1.04
CA TYR A 102 -22.31 -2.96 2.48
C TYR A 102 -23.06 -1.68 2.87
N SER A 103 -23.07 -0.65 2.02
CA SER A 103 -23.91 0.55 2.19
C SER A 103 -25.44 0.40 1.98
N PRO A 104 -26.05 -0.66 1.39
CA PRO A 104 -27.50 -0.72 1.17
C PRO A 104 -28.31 -0.99 2.46
N SER A 105 -27.67 -1.28 3.59
CA SER A 105 -28.35 -1.60 4.85
C SER A 105 -28.44 -0.43 5.85
N LEU A 106 -27.97 0.77 5.49
CA LEU A 106 -28.32 1.99 6.21
C LEU A 106 -29.45 2.67 5.46
N GLY A 107 -30.65 2.12 5.65
CA GLY A 107 -31.89 2.75 5.21
C GLY A 107 -31.97 4.17 5.76
N VAL A 108 -31.77 5.14 4.88
CA VAL A 108 -32.24 6.50 5.11
C VAL A 108 -33.68 6.50 4.61
N THR A 109 -34.61 6.33 5.54
CA THR A 109 -35.97 6.89 5.43
C THR A 109 -35.91 8.37 5.74
#